data_AF-A0A7Y0B658-F1
#
_entry.id   AF-A0A7Y0B658-F1
#
_cell.length_a   1.000
_cell.length_b   1.000
_cell.length_c   1.000
_cell.angle_alpha   90.00
_cell.angle_beta   90.00
_cell.angle_gamma   90.00
#
_symmetry.space_group_name_H-M   'P 1'
#
loop_
_entity.id
_entity.type
_entity.pdbx_description
1 polymer ?
#
loop_
_entity_poly.entity_id
_entity_poly.type
_entity_poly.pdbx_seq_one_letter_code
_entity_poly.pdbx_strand_id
1 'polypeptide(L)' 'IVVLEAMKMEQPLNAHKSGTVTGLNAEVGASVTSGAGICDIKA' A
#
# COMPACT_ATOMS: atom_id res chain seq x y z
N ILE A 1 -5.48 -0.02 3.70
CA ILE A 1 -4.11 0.05 4.24
C ILE A 1 -3.51 1.39 3.88
N VAL A 2 -3.41 1.69 2.59
CA VAL A 2 -2.99 3.00 2.07
C VAL A 2 -3.95 3.45 0.96
N VAL A 3 -3.85 4.71 0.55
CA VAL A 3 -4.49 5.24 -0.65
C VAL A 3 -3.37 5.60 -1.64
N LEU A 4 -3.49 5.12 -2.88
CA LEU A 4 -2.58 5.45 -3.97
C LEU A 4 -3.25 6.44 -4.91
N GLU A 5 -2.49 7.36 -5.49
CA GLU A 5 -2.97 8.20 -6.58
C GLU A 5 -2.45 7.63 -7.90
N ALA A 6 -3.35 7.47 -8.87
CA ALA A 6 -2.99 7.08 -10.22
C ALA A 6 -3.92 7.77 -11.21
N MET A 7 -3.35 8.50 -12.17
CA MET A 7 -4.08 9.17 -13.24
C MET A 7 -5.20 10.10 -12.71
N LYS A 8 -4.89 10.89 -11.67
CA LYS A 8 -5.82 11.84 -11.01
C LYS A 8 -6.96 11.17 -10.22
N MET A 9 -6.88 9.87 -10.00
CA MET A 9 -7.86 9.11 -9.23
C MET A 9 -7.19 8.48 -8.02
N GLU A 10 -7.88 8.55 -6.88
CA GLU A 10 -7.47 7.86 -5.67
C GLU A 10 -7.96 6.41 -5.72
N GLN A 11 -7.03 5.48 -5.48
CA GLN A 11 -7.29 4.06 -5.40
C GLN A 11 -7.01 3.57 -3.97
N PRO A 12 -8.05 3.17 -3.21
CA PRO A 12 -7.84 2.56 -1.91
C PRO A 12 -7.20 1.17 -2.09
N LEU A 13 -6.08 0.93 -1.39
CA LEU A 13 -5.44 -0.37 -1.32
C LEU A 13 -5.81 -1.07 -0.02
N ASN A 14 -6.70 -2.06 -0.14
CA ASN A 14 -7.18 -2.85 0.99
C ASN A 14 -6.22 -4.00 1.31
N ALA A 15 -6.33 -4.55 2.53
CA ALA A 15 -5.56 -5.71 2.93
C ALA A 15 -6.05 -6.96 2.20
N HIS A 16 -5.14 -7.74 1.63
CA HIS A 16 -5.48 -9.02 1.00
C HIS A 16 -5.81 -10.13 2.02
N LYS A 17 -5.42 -9.94 3.29
CA LYS A 17 -5.70 -10.84 4.40
C LYS A 17 -5.78 -10.05 5.71
N SER A 18 -6.43 -10.64 6.72
CA SER A 18 -6.41 -10.13 8.09
C SER A 18 -5.05 -10.34 8.74
N GLY A 19 -4.67 -9.45 9.66
CA GLY A 19 -3.41 -9.53 10.39
C GLY A 19 -2.96 -8.16 10.91
N THR A 20 -1.71 -8.10 11.36
CA THR A 20 -1.04 -6.89 11.84
C THR A 20 -0.01 -6.41 10.81
N VAL A 21 0.01 -5.11 10.54
CA VAL A 21 1.05 -4.48 9.69
C VAL A 21 2.36 -4.46 10.48
N THR A 22 3.39 -5.13 9.99
CA THR A 22 4.70 -5.22 10.67
C THR A 22 5.80 -4.43 9.98
N GLY A 23 5.56 -3.93 8.77
CA GLY A 23 6.46 -3.05 8.03
C GLY A 23 5.67 -2.23 7.01
N LEU A 24 5.99 -0.95 6.87
CA LEU A 24 5.39 -0.05 5.89
C LEU A 24 6.52 0.59 5.09
N ASN A 25 6.63 0.24 3.81
CA ASN A 25 7.69 0.68 2.92
C ASN A 25 7.23 1.82 2.00
N ALA A 26 5.93 2.15 2.02
CA ALA A 26 5.38 3.27 1.26
C ALA A 26 5.56 4.59 2.02
N GLU A 27 6.19 5.57 1.36
CA GLU A 27 6.33 6.95 1.83
C GLU A 27 5.29 7.85 1.13
N VAL A 28 4.77 8.84 1.85
CA VAL A 28 3.76 9.76 1.32
C VAL A 28 4.35 10.59 0.17
N GLY A 29 3.65 10.60 -0.96
CA GLY A 29 4.08 11.33 -2.16
C GLY A 29 5.17 10.62 -2.98
N ALA A 30 5.70 9.49 -2.53
CA ALA A 30 6.62 8.68 -3.31
C ALA A 30 5.91 8.00 -4.49
N SER A 31 6.59 7.93 -5.64
CA SER A 31 6.08 7.18 -6.79
C SER A 31 6.23 5.67 -6.57
N VAL A 32 5.18 4.93 -6.94
CA VAL A 32 5.11 3.47 -6.77
C VAL A 32 4.90 2.82 -8.12
N THR A 33 5.70 1.80 -8.45
CA THR A 33 5.53 1.00 -9.67
C THR A 33 4.66 -0.23 -9.40
N SER A 34 4.07 -0.79 -10.46
CA SER A 34 3.33 -2.06 -10.34
C SER A 34 4.23 -3.16 -9.76
N GLY A 35 3.66 -3.93 -8.82
CA GLY A 35 4.38 -5.02 -8.14
C GLY A 35 5.28 -4.58 -6.98
N ALA A 36 5.41 -3.28 -6.69
CA ALA A 36 6.14 -2.82 -5.52
C ALA A 36 5.45 -3.26 -4.21
N GLY A 37 6.24 -3.77 -3.27
CA GLY A 37 5.77 -4.10 -1.93
C GLY A 37 5.45 -2.83 -1.14
N ILE A 38 4.22 -2.73 -0.64
CA ILE A 38 3.74 -1.57 0.14
C ILE A 38 3.97 -1.78 1.64
N CYS A 39 3.56 -2.94 2.15
CA CYS A 39 3.64 -3.27 3.56
C CYS A 39 3.60 -4.79 3.76
N ASP A 40 4.16 -5.24 4.89
CA ASP A 40 4.06 -6.62 5.33
C ASP A 40 2.90 -6.81 6.30
N ILE A 41 2.13 -7.88 6.09
CA ILE A 41 1.02 -8.27 6.95
C ILE A 41 1.32 -9.64 7.56
N LYS A 42 1.50 -9.66 8.87
CA LYS A 42 1.67 -10.88 9.66
C LYS A 42 0.32 -11.32 10.22
N ALA A 43 -0.03 -12.59 10.04
CA ALA A 43 -1.22 -13.19 10.64
C ALA A 43 -1.02 -13.38 12.15
#